data_AF-A0A199VY93-F1
#
_entry.id   AF-A0A199VY93-F1
#
_cell.length_a   1.000
_cell.length_b   1.000
_cell.length_c   1.000
_cell.angle_alpha   90.00
_cell.angle_beta   90.00
_cell.angle_gamma   90.00
#
_symmetry.space_group_name_H-M   'P 1'
#
loop_
_entity.id
_entity.type
_entity.pdbx_description
1 polymer ?
#
loop_
_entity_poly.entity_id
_entity_poly.type
_entity_poly.pdbx_seq_one_letter_code
_entity_poly.pdbx_strand_id
1 'polypeptide(L)'
;MSTRFDGVDLLTRMRGKTIMFVGDSLGRNQWESLICMIHSAVPQSPTQMIGGDPLSTFKFLEKRNSEIVWIEYIQEYGVSVSFYRAPYLVNIDVVQGKRILQLDDISLNGGAWRGTDVLIFNSGHWWTHKGALQGWDYMGDGGAYYMDMDSPAEWDNPVSKNCYGETAPMARLNNTAVSDTDQNRILQAVIGSMSTPAHFLDITALSELRKDGHPSIYSGDLTPEQRANPDRSADCSHWCLPGLPDTWNQLFYTALFYI
;
A
#
# COMPACT_ATOMS: atom_id res chain seq x y z
N MET A 1 -19.93 14.02 -6.50
CA MET A 1 -19.87 14.44 -5.09
C MET A 1 -18.90 13.51 -4.39
N SER A 2 -17.76 13.99 -3.91
CA SER A 2 -16.85 13.14 -3.10
C SER A 2 -17.43 13.08 -1.68
N THR A 3 -17.72 11.88 -1.20
CA THR A 3 -18.14 11.66 0.18
C THR A 3 -16.96 11.84 1.11
N ARG A 4 -17.14 12.59 2.20
CA ARG A 4 -16.11 12.76 3.23
C ARG A 4 -15.93 11.43 3.97
N PHE A 5 -14.68 11.06 4.28
CA PHE A 5 -14.39 9.88 5.09
C PHE A 5 -15.02 9.99 6.49
N ASP A 6 -15.66 8.89 6.92
CA ASP A 6 -16.20 8.72 8.26
C ASP A 6 -15.74 7.37 8.84
N GLY A 7 -14.87 7.43 9.86
CA GLY A 7 -14.30 6.24 10.48
C GLY A 7 -15.31 5.42 11.29
N VAL A 8 -16.34 6.06 11.87
CA VAL A 8 -17.40 5.36 12.62
C VAL A 8 -18.32 4.62 11.65
N ASP A 9 -18.68 5.26 10.53
CA ASP A 9 -19.47 4.61 9.48
C ASP A 9 -18.71 3.43 8.86
N LEU A 10 -17.43 3.58 8.52
CA LEU A 10 -16.59 2.49 8.02
C LEU A 10 -16.60 1.30 8.98
N LEU A 11 -16.30 1.55 10.26
CA LEU A 11 -16.27 0.49 11.26
C LEU A 11 -17.64 -0.17 11.48
N THR A 12 -18.71 0.59 11.38
CA THR A 12 -20.08 0.08 11.52
C THR A 12 -20.45 -0.84 10.36
N ARG A 13 -20.16 -0.43 9.11
CA ARG A 13 -20.44 -1.22 7.91
C ARG A 13 -19.55 -2.44 7.78
N MET A 14 -18.30 -2.34 8.25
CA MET A 14 -17.32 -3.43 8.23
C MET A 14 -17.35 -4.30 9.48
N ARG A 15 -18.38 -4.19 10.33
CA ARG A 15 -18.44 -4.95 11.59
C ARG A 15 -18.19 -6.45 11.36
N GLY A 16 -17.23 -7.01 12.11
CA GLY A 16 -16.81 -8.41 12.04
C GLY A 16 -16.05 -8.80 10.77
N LYS A 17 -15.70 -7.84 9.90
CA LYS A 17 -15.04 -8.07 8.60
C LYS A 17 -13.56 -7.74 8.62
N THR A 18 -12.85 -8.25 7.62
CA THR A 18 -11.43 -7.98 7.40
C THR A 18 -11.19 -7.19 6.12
N ILE A 19 -10.44 -6.10 6.26
CA ILE A 19 -9.82 -5.37 5.16
C ILE A 19 -8.34 -5.77 5.12
N MET A 20 -7.83 -6.21 3.98
CA MET A 20 -6.41 -6.57 3.81
C MET A 20 -5.77 -5.80 2.66
N PHE A 21 -4.71 -5.07 2.98
CA PHE A 21 -3.76 -4.53 2.03
C PHE A 21 -2.73 -5.60 1.71
N VAL A 22 -2.50 -5.86 0.42
CA VAL A 22 -1.56 -6.86 -0.06
C VAL A 22 -0.62 -6.20 -1.05
N GLY A 23 0.67 -6.22 -0.77
CA GLY A 23 1.62 -5.61 -1.69
C GLY A 23 2.93 -5.19 -1.08
N ASP A 24 3.41 -4.03 -1.53
CA ASP A 24 4.70 -3.47 -1.19
C ASP A 24 4.60 -2.43 -0.05
N SER A 25 5.70 -1.69 0.19
CA SER A 25 5.77 -0.72 1.28
C SER A 25 4.85 0.49 1.10
N LEU A 26 4.40 0.81 -0.13
CA LEU A 26 3.40 1.86 -0.33
C LEU A 26 2.00 1.40 0.13
N GLY A 27 1.66 0.13 -0.10
CA GLY A 27 0.45 -0.47 0.46
C GLY A 27 0.47 -0.49 1.99
N ARG A 28 1.64 -0.72 2.60
CA ARG A 28 1.83 -0.56 4.05
C ARG A 28 1.58 0.88 4.51
N ASN A 29 2.08 1.87 3.78
CA ASN A 29 1.86 3.28 4.08
C ASN A 29 0.36 3.63 4.08
N GLN A 30 -0.39 3.10 3.11
CA GLN A 30 -1.84 3.26 3.04
C GLN A 30 -2.57 2.55 4.19
N TRP A 31 -2.13 1.35 4.54
CA TRP A 31 -2.65 0.60 5.69
C TRP A 31 -2.46 1.35 7.03
N GLU A 32 -1.25 1.88 7.28
CA GLU A 32 -0.96 2.68 8.48
C GLU A 32 -1.82 3.95 8.53
N SER A 33 -1.97 4.65 7.40
CA SER A 33 -2.87 5.79 7.26
C SER A 33 -4.31 5.44 7.63
N LEU A 34 -4.86 4.33 7.09
CA LEU A 34 -6.25 3.95 7.34
C LEU A 34 -6.47 3.67 8.84
N ILE A 35 -5.52 2.98 9.48
CA ILE A 35 -5.56 2.74 10.93
C ILE A 35 -5.62 4.06 11.69
N CYS A 36 -4.74 5.01 11.38
CA CYS A 36 -4.70 6.33 12.03
C CYS A 36 -6.01 7.12 11.80
N MET A 37 -6.54 7.13 10.58
CA MET A 37 -7.79 7.79 10.25
C MET A 37 -8.96 7.22 11.05
N ILE A 38 -9.09 5.89 11.11
CA ILE A 38 -10.14 5.23 11.88
C ILE A 38 -9.93 5.49 13.39
N HIS A 39 -8.71 5.30 13.90
CA HIS A 39 -8.41 5.51 15.32
C HIS A 39 -8.73 6.94 15.76
N SER A 40 -8.48 7.94 14.93
CA SER A 40 -8.82 9.34 15.22
C SER A 40 -10.32 9.58 15.41
N ALA A 41 -11.17 8.80 14.73
CA ALA A 41 -12.63 8.86 14.88
C ALA A 41 -13.13 8.13 16.13
N VAL A 42 -12.38 7.13 16.60
CA VAL A 42 -12.73 6.30 17.78
C VAL A 42 -11.55 6.13 18.76
N PRO A 43 -11.02 7.23 19.34
CA PRO A 43 -9.76 7.18 20.10
C PRO A 43 -9.83 6.35 21.39
N GLN A 44 -11.03 6.06 21.88
CA GLN A 44 -11.26 5.28 23.11
C GLN A 44 -11.62 3.81 22.84
N SER A 45 -11.75 3.41 21.58
CA SER A 45 -12.06 2.02 21.25
C SER A 45 -10.87 1.11 21.58
N PRO A 46 -11.11 -0.06 22.18
CA PRO A 46 -10.05 -1.02 22.44
C PRO A 46 -9.47 -1.54 21.12
N THR A 47 -8.15 -1.56 21.03
CA THR A 47 -7.43 -2.00 19.84
C THR A 47 -6.35 -3.03 20.18
N GLN A 48 -5.96 -3.81 19.18
CA GLN A 48 -4.86 -4.76 19.29
C GLN A 48 -4.04 -4.76 18.01
N MET A 49 -2.72 -4.64 18.15
CA MET A 49 -1.78 -4.87 17.06
C MET A 49 -1.18 -6.28 17.19
N ILE A 50 -1.34 -7.09 16.15
CA ILE A 50 -0.67 -8.39 15.99
C ILE A 50 0.35 -8.22 14.87
N GLY A 51 1.61 -7.96 15.24
CA GLY A 51 2.70 -7.79 14.29
C GLY A 51 3.27 -9.13 13.82
N GLY A 52 3.63 -9.19 12.54
CA GLY A 52 4.26 -10.35 11.92
C GLY A 52 4.70 -10.07 10.49
N ASP A 53 5.63 -10.90 10.00
CA ASP A 53 6.05 -10.96 8.59
C ASP A 53 5.69 -12.38 8.08
N PRO A 54 4.89 -12.53 7.01
CA PRO A 54 4.41 -11.48 6.09
C PRO A 54 3.14 -10.74 6.52
N LEU A 55 2.42 -11.18 7.56
CA LEU A 55 1.10 -10.64 7.93
C LEU A 55 1.14 -9.85 9.24
N SER A 56 0.71 -8.60 9.18
CA SER A 56 0.44 -7.73 10.33
C SER A 56 -1.03 -7.34 10.37
N THR A 57 -1.69 -7.43 11.53
CA THR A 57 -3.14 -7.15 11.68
C THR A 57 -3.41 -6.20 12.84
N PHE A 58 -4.07 -5.07 12.54
CA PHE A 58 -4.61 -4.16 13.55
C PHE A 58 -6.11 -4.41 13.72
N LYS A 59 -6.55 -4.63 14.96
CA LYS A 59 -7.94 -4.97 15.28
C LYS A 59 -8.60 -3.87 16.08
N PHE A 60 -9.79 -3.47 15.65
CA PHE A 60 -10.75 -2.71 16.45
C PHE A 60 -11.64 -3.74 17.15
N LEU A 61 -11.36 -3.99 18.43
CA LEU A 61 -11.84 -5.17 19.14
C LEU A 61 -13.36 -5.14 19.38
N GLU A 62 -13.89 -6.35 19.56
CA GLU A 62 -15.19 -6.56 20.19
C GLU A 62 -14.97 -6.95 21.66
N LYS A 63 -15.72 -6.38 22.61
CA LYS A 63 -15.75 -6.92 23.96
C LYS A 63 -16.76 -8.06 23.95
N ARG A 64 -16.38 -9.11 24.65
CA ARG A 64 -17.37 -10.07 25.14
C ARG A 64 -17.72 -9.62 26.54
N ASN A 65 -18.98 -9.25 26.76
CA ASN A 65 -19.48 -9.03 28.11
C ASN A 65 -19.33 -10.31 28.94
N SER A 66 -18.32 -10.38 29.80
CA SER A 66 -18.41 -11.16 31.02
C SER A 66 -18.85 -10.20 32.12
N GLU A 67 -20.14 -10.26 32.46
CA GLU A 67 -20.77 -9.64 33.64
C GLU A 67 -20.56 -8.12 33.78
N ILE A 68 -21.37 -7.30 33.10
CA ILE A 68 -21.98 -6.06 33.62
C ILE A 68 -23.01 -5.61 32.58
N VAL A 69 -24.27 -5.91 32.87
CA VAL A 69 -25.44 -5.27 32.29
C VAL A 69 -25.52 -3.87 32.94
N TRP A 70 -26.04 -2.86 32.24
CA TRP A 70 -26.26 -1.47 32.70
C TRP A 70 -25.23 -0.38 32.31
N ILE A 71 -24.51 -0.51 31.20
CA ILE A 71 -24.17 0.67 30.38
C ILE A 71 -24.44 0.32 28.92
N GLU A 72 -25.63 0.71 28.46
CA GLU A 72 -25.98 0.77 27.05
C GLU A 72 -25.07 1.81 26.39
N TYR A 73 -24.53 1.51 25.19
CA TYR A 73 -23.44 2.20 24.45
C TYR A 73 -22.00 1.75 24.76
N ILE A 74 -21.66 0.50 24.41
CA ILE A 74 -20.32 0.17 23.92
C ILE A 74 -20.51 -0.52 22.56
N GLN A 75 -20.38 0.23 21.47
CA GLN A 75 -20.40 -0.36 20.13
C GLN A 75 -19.01 -0.86 19.78
N GLU A 76 -18.95 -2.15 19.60
CA GLU A 76 -17.77 -2.95 19.34
C GLU A 76 -17.81 -3.44 17.90
N TYR A 77 -16.67 -3.31 17.21
CA TYR A 77 -16.66 -3.42 15.75
C TYR A 77 -16.15 -4.77 15.26
N GLY A 78 -15.20 -5.39 15.96
CA GLY A 78 -14.59 -6.65 15.51
C GLY A 78 -13.93 -6.54 14.12
N VAL A 79 -13.55 -5.32 13.70
CA VAL A 79 -12.97 -5.05 12.38
C VAL A 79 -11.48 -5.32 12.43
N SER A 80 -10.97 -6.06 11.45
CA SER A 80 -9.53 -6.28 11.27
C SER A 80 -9.03 -5.52 10.03
N VAL A 81 -7.96 -4.75 10.19
CA VAL A 81 -7.28 -4.03 9.11
C VAL A 81 -5.87 -4.59 9.03
N SER A 82 -5.57 -5.32 7.97
CA SER A 82 -4.35 -6.14 7.85
C SER A 82 -3.47 -5.67 6.70
N PHE A 83 -2.17 -5.89 6.83
CA PHE A 83 -1.18 -5.75 5.77
C PHE A 83 -0.47 -7.09 5.57
N TYR A 84 -0.49 -7.60 4.35
CA TYR A 84 0.25 -8.78 3.91
C TYR A 84 1.36 -8.35 2.95
N ARG A 85 2.62 -8.54 3.35
CA ARG A 85 3.78 -8.19 2.54
C ARG A 85 3.98 -9.19 1.41
N ALA A 86 3.65 -8.77 0.20
CA ALA A 86 3.91 -9.48 -1.05
C ALA A 86 4.29 -8.47 -2.13
N PRO A 87 5.52 -7.91 -2.12
CA PRO A 87 5.87 -6.74 -2.92
C PRO A 87 5.65 -6.91 -4.42
N TYR A 88 5.78 -8.14 -4.91
CA TYR A 88 5.59 -8.52 -6.32
C TYR A 88 4.29 -9.31 -6.56
N LEU A 89 3.48 -9.52 -5.51
CA LEU A 89 2.27 -10.37 -5.44
C LEU A 89 2.51 -11.87 -5.68
N VAL A 90 3.37 -12.20 -6.64
CA VAL A 90 3.78 -13.56 -6.97
C VAL A 90 4.75 -14.17 -5.96
N ASN A 91 4.90 -15.49 -6.04
CA ASN A 91 5.75 -16.25 -5.15
C ASN A 91 7.23 -15.99 -5.45
N ILE A 92 8.06 -16.08 -4.41
CA ILE A 92 9.52 -16.15 -4.56
C ILE A 92 9.99 -17.47 -3.96
N ASP A 93 10.54 -18.33 -4.82
CA ASP A 93 11.12 -19.59 -4.41
C ASP A 93 12.62 -19.45 -4.18
N VAL A 94 13.18 -20.36 -3.37
CA VAL A 94 14.64 -20.47 -3.20
C VAL A 94 15.10 -21.83 -3.71
N VAL A 95 15.76 -21.84 -4.87
CA VAL A 95 16.31 -23.05 -5.50
C VAL A 95 17.82 -22.95 -5.53
N GLN A 96 18.51 -23.88 -4.87
CA GLN A 96 19.98 -23.90 -4.76
C GLN A 96 20.58 -22.57 -4.26
N GLY A 97 19.88 -21.91 -3.33
CA GLY A 97 20.30 -20.62 -2.77
C GLY A 97 20.07 -19.42 -3.70
N LYS A 98 19.35 -19.60 -4.82
CA LYS A 98 18.91 -18.54 -5.72
C LYS A 98 17.44 -18.23 -5.54
N ARG A 99 17.10 -16.94 -5.45
CA ARG A 99 15.73 -16.44 -5.37
C ARG A 99 15.12 -16.38 -6.77
N ILE A 100 14.02 -17.06 -6.97
CA ILE A 100 13.30 -17.14 -8.25
C ILE A 100 11.94 -16.47 -8.07
N LEU A 101 11.71 -15.38 -8.79
CA LEU A 101 10.41 -14.71 -8.85
C LEU A 101 9.50 -15.46 -9.84
N GLN A 102 8.48 -16.15 -9.35
CA GLN A 102 7.62 -17.01 -10.18
C GLN A 102 6.47 -16.19 -10.79
N LEU A 103 6.63 -15.65 -12.01
CA LEU A 103 5.65 -14.72 -12.60
C LEU A 103 4.27 -15.34 -12.86
N ASP A 104 4.20 -16.67 -12.91
CA ASP A 104 3.01 -17.46 -13.18
C ASP A 104 2.38 -18.10 -11.92
N ASP A 105 2.92 -17.84 -10.72
CA ASP A 105 2.43 -18.46 -9.49
C ASP A 105 2.23 -17.46 -8.33
N ILE A 106 0.98 -17.36 -7.87
CA ILE A 106 0.57 -16.60 -6.68
C ILE A 106 0.04 -17.51 -5.56
N SER A 107 0.07 -18.84 -5.74
CA SER A 107 -0.72 -19.77 -4.92
C SER A 107 -0.34 -19.78 -3.43
N LEU A 108 0.95 -19.67 -3.10
CA LEU A 108 1.43 -19.61 -1.72
C LEU A 108 0.93 -18.34 -1.03
N ASN A 109 1.16 -17.17 -1.63
CA ASN A 109 0.68 -15.90 -1.07
C ASN A 109 -0.86 -15.86 -1.06
N GLY A 110 -1.49 -16.25 -2.16
CA GLY A 110 -2.93 -16.25 -2.38
C GLY A 110 -3.69 -17.13 -1.40
N GLY A 111 -3.07 -18.17 -0.86
CA GLY A 111 -3.63 -18.97 0.23
C GLY A 111 -3.98 -18.14 1.47
N ALA A 112 -3.16 -17.13 1.79
CA ALA A 112 -3.36 -16.27 2.95
C ALA A 112 -4.43 -15.18 2.74
N TRP A 113 -4.73 -14.83 1.49
CA TRP A 113 -5.70 -13.77 1.16
C TRP A 113 -7.14 -14.29 1.17
N ARG A 114 -7.33 -15.61 1.05
CA ARG A 114 -8.64 -16.26 1.02
C ARG A 114 -9.44 -15.96 2.28
N GLY A 115 -10.74 -15.72 2.09
CA GLY A 115 -11.68 -15.45 3.18
C GLY A 115 -11.66 -14.00 3.68
N THR A 116 -10.81 -13.13 3.12
CA THR A 116 -10.86 -11.69 3.39
C THR A 116 -12.07 -11.05 2.72
N ASP A 117 -12.78 -10.17 3.42
CA ASP A 117 -13.96 -9.46 2.88
C ASP A 117 -13.60 -8.40 1.84
N VAL A 118 -12.51 -7.65 2.07
CA VAL A 118 -12.02 -6.60 1.16
C VAL A 118 -10.52 -6.72 0.96
N LEU A 119 -10.08 -6.88 -0.28
CA LEU A 119 -8.68 -6.93 -0.67
C LEU A 119 -8.30 -5.66 -1.43
N ILE A 120 -7.18 -5.04 -1.03
CA ILE A 120 -6.55 -3.91 -1.72
C ILE A 120 -5.16 -4.36 -2.15
N PHE A 121 -4.95 -4.50 -3.45
CA PHE A 121 -3.67 -4.89 -4.01
C PHE A 121 -2.87 -3.68 -4.46
N ASN A 122 -1.56 -3.69 -4.21
CA ASN A 122 -0.63 -2.74 -4.81
C ASN A 122 0.69 -3.45 -5.16
N SER A 123 1.34 -3.03 -6.25
CA SER A 123 2.67 -3.53 -6.61
C SER A 123 3.28 -2.58 -7.63
N GLY A 124 4.44 -2.01 -7.32
CA GLY A 124 5.12 -1.11 -8.25
C GLY A 124 6.49 -0.67 -7.75
N HIS A 125 6.55 -0.16 -6.52
CA HIS A 125 7.75 0.47 -5.99
C HIS A 125 8.97 -0.46 -5.94
N TRP A 126 8.75 -1.75 -5.69
CA TRP A 126 9.84 -2.72 -5.56
C TRP A 126 10.38 -3.25 -6.90
N TRP A 127 9.66 -3.09 -8.01
CA TRP A 127 10.07 -3.62 -9.32
C TRP A 127 11.29 -2.90 -9.89
N THR A 128 11.56 -1.67 -9.44
CA THR A 128 12.67 -0.84 -9.93
C THR A 128 13.92 -0.95 -9.07
N HIS A 129 13.87 -1.67 -7.94
CA HIS A 129 15.04 -1.90 -7.09
C HIS A 129 16.07 -2.79 -7.78
N LYS A 130 17.34 -2.35 -7.76
CA LYS A 130 18.50 -3.07 -8.30
C LYS A 130 19.54 -3.34 -7.21
N GLY A 131 20.48 -4.24 -7.49
CA GLY A 131 21.58 -4.57 -6.56
C GLY A 131 21.07 -5.27 -5.30
N ALA A 132 21.53 -4.83 -4.13
CA ALA A 132 21.19 -5.47 -2.85
C ALA A 132 19.70 -5.41 -2.47
N LEU A 133 18.94 -4.47 -3.04
CA LEU A 133 17.50 -4.33 -2.80
C LEU A 133 16.64 -5.12 -3.79
N GLN A 134 17.24 -5.68 -4.85
CA GLN A 134 16.51 -6.50 -5.81
C GLN A 134 16.00 -7.78 -5.13
N GLY A 135 14.71 -8.07 -5.30
CA GLY A 135 14.04 -9.18 -4.61
C GLY A 135 14.36 -10.57 -5.15
N TRP A 136 14.91 -10.66 -6.36
CA TRP A 136 15.13 -11.90 -7.09
C TRP A 136 16.53 -11.98 -7.70
N ASP A 137 16.98 -13.19 -7.97
CA ASP A 137 18.18 -13.47 -8.76
C ASP A 137 17.80 -13.91 -10.19
N TYR A 138 16.63 -14.55 -10.35
CA TYR A 138 16.03 -14.92 -11.63
C TYR A 138 14.51 -14.71 -11.61
N MET A 139 13.92 -14.50 -12.77
CA MET A 139 12.47 -14.54 -13.00
C MET A 139 12.10 -15.84 -13.70
N GLY A 140 11.13 -16.57 -13.15
CA GLY A 140 10.53 -17.77 -13.72
C GLY A 140 9.25 -17.43 -14.48
N ASP A 141 9.07 -18.00 -15.67
CA ASP A 141 7.83 -17.94 -16.45
C ASP A 141 7.68 -19.22 -17.27
N GLY A 142 6.65 -20.02 -17.00
CA GLY A 142 6.35 -21.24 -17.77
C GLY A 142 7.50 -22.27 -17.76
N GLY A 143 8.30 -22.29 -16.69
CA GLY A 143 9.47 -23.15 -16.52
C GLY A 143 10.76 -22.64 -17.17
N ALA A 144 10.75 -21.48 -17.84
CA ALA A 144 11.94 -20.77 -18.28
C ALA A 144 12.45 -19.82 -17.20
N TYR A 145 13.77 -19.58 -17.17
CA TYR A 145 14.40 -18.66 -16.22
C TYR A 145 15.14 -17.54 -16.95
N TYR A 146 14.92 -16.32 -16.49
CA TYR A 146 15.53 -15.09 -17.01
C TYR A 146 16.30 -14.41 -15.88
N MET A 147 17.46 -13.82 -16.15
CA MET A 147 18.20 -13.07 -15.12
C MET A 147 17.43 -11.83 -14.68
N ASP A 148 16.84 -11.15 -15.65
CA ASP A 148 16.00 -9.99 -15.47
C ASP A 148 15.13 -9.83 -16.72
N MET A 149 14.04 -9.10 -16.60
CA MET A 149 13.24 -8.64 -17.75
C MET A 149 13.36 -7.13 -17.88
N ASP A 150 13.13 -6.61 -19.08
CA ASP A 150 13.11 -5.16 -19.29
C ASP A 150 12.05 -4.54 -18.39
N SER A 151 12.48 -3.69 -17.46
CA SER A 151 11.55 -2.82 -16.74
C SER A 151 10.97 -1.84 -17.75
N PRO A 152 9.65 -1.53 -17.71
CA PRO A 152 9.15 -0.37 -18.41
C PRO A 152 10.03 0.80 -18.01
N ALA A 153 10.66 1.44 -18.99
CA ALA A 153 11.72 2.40 -18.75
C ALA A 153 11.22 3.49 -17.78
N GLU A 154 11.73 3.48 -16.55
CA GLU A 154 11.84 4.74 -15.81
C GLU A 154 12.90 5.54 -16.55
N TRP A 155 12.36 6.38 -17.42
CA TRP A 155 12.98 7.45 -18.18
C TRP A 155 14.37 7.80 -17.65
N ASP A 156 15.34 7.59 -18.53
CA ASP A 156 16.73 8.00 -18.47
C ASP A 156 16.84 9.54 -18.36
N ASN A 157 16.35 10.07 -17.24
CA ASN A 157 16.35 11.49 -16.93
C ASN A 157 17.41 11.71 -15.84
N PRO A 158 18.60 12.24 -16.20
CA PRO A 158 19.74 12.37 -15.29
C PRO A 158 19.52 13.40 -14.18
N VAL A 159 18.32 13.98 -14.07
CA VAL A 159 17.94 14.83 -12.95
C VAL A 159 17.41 13.92 -11.86
N SER A 160 18.26 13.61 -10.87
CA SER A 160 17.79 13.10 -9.58
C SER A 160 16.81 14.14 -9.02
N LYS A 161 15.51 13.96 -9.26
CA LYS A 161 14.48 14.77 -8.63
C LYS A 161 14.39 14.31 -7.17
N ASN A 162 15.25 14.88 -6.35
CA ASN A 162 15.13 14.78 -4.90
C ASN A 162 13.88 15.59 -4.47
N CYS A 163 13.20 15.12 -3.43
CA CYS A 163 12.07 15.77 -2.78
C CYS A 163 12.52 16.70 -1.63
N TYR A 164 13.81 16.67 -1.26
CA TYR A 164 14.34 17.51 -0.19
C TYR A 164 14.12 19.00 -0.46
N GLY A 165 13.55 19.70 0.53
CA GLY A 165 13.25 21.13 0.46
C GLY A 165 11.94 21.48 -0.25
N GLU A 166 11.23 20.49 -0.82
CA GLU A 166 9.93 20.70 -1.43
C GLU A 166 8.85 20.82 -0.35
N THR A 167 8.15 21.96 -0.32
CA THR A 167 7.17 22.29 0.74
C THR A 167 5.79 22.65 0.21
N ALA A 168 5.61 22.58 -1.11
CA ALA A 168 4.34 22.83 -1.78
C ALA A 168 4.14 21.83 -2.93
N PRO A 169 2.89 21.45 -3.21
CA PRO A 169 2.58 20.59 -4.34
C PRO A 169 2.91 21.28 -5.66
N MET A 170 3.04 20.48 -6.71
CA MET A 170 3.13 21.00 -8.07
C MET A 170 1.84 21.73 -8.44
N ALA A 171 1.95 22.92 -9.03
CA ALA A 171 0.79 23.71 -9.42
C ALA A 171 -0.01 23.07 -10.56
N ARG A 172 0.66 22.31 -11.45
CA ARG A 172 0.09 21.57 -12.57
C ARG A 172 0.96 20.36 -12.88
N LEU A 173 0.36 19.32 -13.44
CA LEU A 173 1.10 18.27 -14.12
C LEU A 173 1.75 18.88 -15.37
N ASN A 174 3.02 18.56 -15.62
CA ASN A 174 3.62 18.86 -16.91
C ASN A 174 2.95 17.99 -17.98
N ASN A 175 2.87 18.45 -19.23
CA ASN A 175 2.24 17.68 -20.33
C ASN A 175 2.93 16.32 -20.62
N THR A 176 4.11 16.08 -20.04
CA THR A 176 4.85 14.80 -20.08
C THR A 176 4.66 13.95 -18.82
N ALA A 177 3.97 14.47 -17.80
CA ALA A 177 3.70 13.83 -16.52
C ALA A 177 2.28 13.22 -16.47
N VAL A 178 1.59 13.08 -17.59
CA VAL A 178 0.41 12.21 -17.59
C VAL A 178 0.94 10.79 -17.71
N SER A 179 1.01 10.14 -16.55
CA SER A 179 1.26 8.72 -16.37
C SER A 179 0.12 7.87 -16.96
N ASP A 180 -0.04 7.95 -18.29
CA ASP A 180 -0.54 6.83 -19.07
C ASP A 180 0.65 5.90 -19.32
N THR A 181 1.21 5.38 -18.22
CA THR A 181 2.28 4.40 -18.27
C THR A 181 1.74 3.13 -18.91
N ASP A 182 2.58 2.40 -19.62
CA ASP A 182 2.20 1.10 -20.16
C ASP A 182 1.69 0.16 -19.05
N GLN A 183 2.15 0.35 -17.82
CA GLN A 183 1.65 -0.34 -16.62
C GLN A 183 0.16 -0.04 -16.35
N ASN A 184 -0.26 1.23 -16.37
CA ASN A 184 -1.67 1.59 -16.17
C ASN A 184 -2.56 1.03 -17.28
N ARG A 185 -2.08 1.04 -18.53
CA ARG A 185 -2.81 0.43 -19.67
C ARG A 185 -2.96 -1.08 -19.51
N ILE A 186 -1.88 -1.77 -19.12
CA ILE A 186 -1.91 -3.22 -18.86
C ILE A 186 -2.89 -3.51 -17.72
N LEU A 187 -2.83 -2.74 -16.63
CA LEU A 187 -3.71 -2.94 -15.48
C LEU A 187 -5.18 -2.74 -15.82
N GLN A 188 -5.52 -1.68 -16.57
CA GLN A 188 -6.88 -1.46 -17.06
C GLN A 188 -7.35 -2.58 -17.98
N ALA A 189 -6.49 -3.06 -18.88
CA ALA A 189 -6.82 -4.17 -19.78
C ALA A 189 -7.06 -5.48 -19.02
N VAL A 190 -6.19 -5.81 -18.05
CA VAL A 190 -6.31 -7.00 -17.20
C VAL A 190 -7.60 -6.92 -16.40
N ILE A 191 -7.83 -5.83 -15.65
CA ILE A 191 -9.03 -5.63 -14.83
C ILE A 191 -10.30 -5.71 -15.67
N GLY A 192 -10.31 -5.09 -16.86
CA GLY A 192 -11.43 -5.13 -17.79
C GLY A 192 -11.74 -6.53 -18.35
N SER A 193 -10.76 -7.44 -18.31
CA SER A 193 -10.89 -8.84 -18.78
C SER A 193 -11.19 -9.84 -17.66
N MET A 194 -11.13 -9.43 -16.39
CA MET A 194 -11.36 -10.33 -15.25
C MET A 194 -12.83 -10.76 -15.14
N SER A 195 -13.06 -12.05 -14.88
CA SER A 195 -14.40 -12.59 -14.60
C SER A 195 -15.05 -11.98 -13.35
N THR A 196 -14.22 -11.57 -12.38
CA THR A 196 -14.63 -10.81 -11.20
C THR A 196 -13.89 -9.47 -11.25
N PRO A 197 -14.49 -8.42 -11.83
CA PRO A 197 -13.80 -7.14 -12.01
C PRO A 197 -13.40 -6.52 -10.67
N ALA A 198 -12.14 -6.11 -10.56
CA ALA A 198 -11.66 -5.28 -9.46
C ALA A 198 -11.92 -3.79 -9.76
N HIS A 199 -12.04 -2.96 -8.72
CA HIS A 199 -12.06 -1.51 -8.90
C HIS A 199 -10.63 -0.98 -9.02
N PHE A 200 -10.31 -0.30 -10.12
CA PHE A 200 -9.01 0.34 -10.29
C PHE A 200 -9.01 1.72 -9.61
N LEU A 201 -8.27 1.84 -8.50
CA LEU A 201 -8.08 3.10 -7.80
C LEU A 201 -6.91 3.87 -8.43
N ASP A 202 -7.17 4.67 -9.45
CA ASP A 202 -6.14 5.48 -10.11
C ASP A 202 -5.71 6.65 -9.21
N ILE A 203 -4.60 6.45 -8.50
CA ILE A 203 -3.99 7.44 -7.61
C ILE A 203 -2.73 8.06 -8.22
N THR A 204 -2.32 7.70 -9.43
CA THR A 204 -0.98 8.02 -9.93
C THR A 204 -0.81 9.51 -10.19
N ALA A 205 -1.68 10.09 -11.02
CA ALA A 205 -1.59 11.49 -11.41
C ALA A 205 -1.74 12.46 -10.21
N LEU A 206 -2.62 12.15 -9.25
CA LEU A 206 -2.76 12.99 -8.05
C LEU A 206 -1.55 12.87 -7.12
N SER A 207 -0.85 11.74 -7.13
CA SER A 207 0.31 11.49 -6.27
C SER A 207 1.56 12.19 -6.81
N GLU A 208 1.73 12.23 -8.13
CA GLU A 208 2.83 12.95 -8.78
C GLU A 208 2.82 14.46 -8.49
N LEU A 209 1.65 15.04 -8.22
CA LEU A 209 1.55 16.44 -7.79
C LEU A 209 2.13 16.69 -6.40
N ARG A 210 2.38 15.66 -5.59
CA ARG A 210 2.65 15.77 -4.16
C ARG A 210 4.12 15.59 -3.78
N LYS A 211 5.03 16.18 -4.54
CA LYS A 211 6.47 16.20 -4.19
C LYS A 211 6.77 16.68 -2.76
N ASP A 212 5.86 17.45 -2.14
CA ASP A 212 5.89 17.95 -0.77
C ASP A 212 5.50 16.92 0.30
N GLY A 213 4.88 15.80 -0.09
CA GLY A 213 4.30 14.82 0.83
C GLY A 213 5.27 13.76 1.35
N HIS A 214 6.52 13.75 0.86
CA HIS A 214 7.51 12.74 1.20
C HIS A 214 8.25 13.06 2.51
N PRO A 215 8.70 12.04 3.25
CA PRO A 215 9.48 12.23 4.48
C PRO A 215 10.89 12.76 4.23
N SER A 216 11.45 12.57 3.04
CA SER A 216 12.81 13.01 2.71
C SER A 216 13.82 12.50 3.76
N ILE A 217 14.65 13.35 4.34
CA ILE A 217 15.63 13.00 5.37
C ILE A 217 15.05 12.77 6.77
N TYR A 218 13.72 12.79 6.91
CA TYR A 218 13.01 12.52 8.16
C TYR A 218 12.46 11.10 8.23
N SER A 219 12.74 10.27 7.23
CA SER A 219 12.43 8.84 7.24
C SER A 219 13.44 8.07 8.09
N GLY A 220 12.94 7.21 8.99
CA GLY A 220 13.76 6.29 9.79
C GLY A 220 14.84 6.94 10.67
N ASP A 221 15.79 6.11 11.10
CA ASP A 221 16.88 6.49 12.01
C ASP A 221 18.16 6.85 11.22
N LEU A 222 18.10 7.92 10.42
CA LEU A 222 19.28 8.44 9.73
C LEU A 222 20.27 9.10 10.71
N THR A 223 21.56 8.79 10.58
CA THR A 223 22.64 9.47 11.32
C THR A 223 22.77 10.93 10.90
N PRO A 224 23.40 11.80 11.72
CA PRO A 224 23.65 13.19 11.35
C PRO A 224 24.38 13.34 10.00
N GLU A 225 25.34 12.47 9.70
CA GLU A 225 26.10 12.48 8.44
C GLU A 225 25.22 12.10 7.25
N GLN A 226 24.32 11.15 7.42
CA GLN A 226 23.36 10.77 6.39
C GLN A 226 22.36 11.89 6.11
N ARG A 227 21.84 12.54 7.16
CA ARG A 227 20.93 13.70 7.04
C ARG A 227 21.59 14.90 6.36
N ALA A 228 22.90 15.05 6.52
CA ALA A 228 23.69 16.09 5.85
C ALA A 228 23.85 15.87 4.34
N ASN A 229 23.46 14.69 3.79
CA ASN A 229 23.51 14.40 2.37
C ASN A 229 22.17 13.90 1.81
N PRO A 230 21.17 14.80 1.65
CA PRO A 230 19.83 14.44 1.20
C PRO A 230 19.80 13.76 -0.18
N ASP A 231 20.75 14.05 -1.06
CA ASP A 231 20.78 13.45 -2.41
C ASP A 231 21.00 11.92 -2.39
N ARG A 232 21.47 11.39 -1.26
CA ARG A 232 21.68 9.95 -1.07
C ARG A 232 20.78 9.33 -0.01
N SER A 233 20.17 10.14 0.84
CA SER A 233 19.44 9.65 2.02
C SER A 233 17.97 10.06 2.06
N ALA A 234 17.54 10.99 1.21
CA ALA A 234 16.14 11.40 1.18
C ALA A 234 15.27 10.25 0.67
N ASP A 235 14.27 9.90 1.47
CA ASP A 235 13.20 9.01 1.07
C ASP A 235 12.13 9.82 0.33
N CYS A 236 12.13 9.68 -0.99
CA CYS A 236 11.18 10.30 -1.90
C CYS A 236 10.23 9.27 -2.53
N SER A 237 10.05 8.14 -1.85
CA SER A 237 9.17 7.06 -2.30
C SER A 237 8.01 6.86 -1.34
N HIS A 238 8.28 6.86 -0.04
CA HIS A 238 7.25 6.77 1.00
C HIS A 238 6.62 8.13 1.29
N TRP A 239 5.60 8.14 2.12
CA TRP A 239 4.78 9.30 2.40
C TRP A 239 4.71 9.57 3.90
N CYS A 240 4.74 10.84 4.26
CA CYS A 240 4.42 11.29 5.61
C CYS A 240 2.98 10.93 5.96
N LEU A 241 2.74 10.62 7.24
CA LEU A 241 1.42 10.47 7.84
C LEU A 241 1.26 11.48 8.99
N PRO A 242 0.18 12.27 9.05
CA PRO A 242 -0.89 12.38 8.04
C PRO A 242 -0.38 12.97 6.72
N GLY A 243 -1.04 12.66 5.61
CA GLY A 243 -0.55 13.04 4.28
C GLY A 243 -1.30 12.46 3.10
N LEU A 244 -0.58 12.25 1.99
CA LEU A 244 -1.19 11.78 0.75
C LEU A 244 -1.93 10.43 0.88
N PRO A 245 -1.44 9.42 1.63
CA PRO A 245 -2.18 8.18 1.81
C PRO A 245 -3.58 8.34 2.43
N ASP A 246 -3.82 9.43 3.18
CA ASP A 246 -5.16 9.75 3.70
C ASP A 246 -6.13 10.10 2.57
N THR A 247 -5.63 10.67 1.47
CA THR A 247 -6.41 10.92 0.25
C THR A 247 -6.71 9.62 -0.48
N TRP A 248 -5.74 8.70 -0.57
CA TRP A 248 -5.97 7.37 -1.14
C TRP A 248 -7.07 6.62 -0.37
N ASN A 249 -7.06 6.72 0.97
CA ASN A 249 -8.08 6.12 1.82
C ASN A 249 -9.45 6.78 1.73
N GLN A 250 -9.53 8.08 1.44
CA GLN A 250 -10.80 8.75 1.10
C GLN A 250 -11.39 8.21 -0.21
N LEU A 251 -10.55 8.00 -1.23
CA LEU A 251 -10.98 7.43 -2.50
C LEU A 251 -11.39 5.96 -2.33
N PHE A 252 -10.62 5.17 -1.58
CA PHE A 252 -10.96 3.79 -1.22
C PHE A 252 -12.31 3.71 -0.48
N TYR A 253 -12.52 4.52 0.55
CA TYR A 253 -13.80 4.57 1.28
C TYR A 253 -14.98 4.90 0.36
N THR A 254 -14.77 5.84 -0.57
CA THR A 254 -15.79 6.19 -1.56
C THR A 254 -16.07 5.02 -2.50
N ALA A 255 -15.02 4.39 -3.03
CA ALA A 255 -15.13 3.23 -3.91
C ALA A 255 -15.76 2.00 -3.24
N LEU A 256 -15.56 1.83 -1.93
CA LEU A 256 -16.08 0.69 -1.19
C LEU A 256 -17.60 0.78 -0.93
N PHE A 257 -18.14 1.97 -0.74
CA PHE A 257 -19.52 2.14 -0.25
C PHE A 257 -20.45 2.96 -1.15
N TYR A 258 -19.93 3.64 -2.16
CA TYR A 258 -20.69 4.60 -2.95
C TYR A 258 -20.50 4.43 -4.47
N ILE A 259 -19.71 3.45 -4.91
CA ILE A 259 -19.49 3.05 -6.30
C ILE A 259 -19.84 1.57 -6.41
#